data_AF-A0A422P598-F1
#
_entry.id   AF-A0A422P598-F1
#
_cell.length_a   1.000
_cell.length_b   1.000
_cell.length_c   1.000
_cell.angle_alpha   90.00
_cell.angle_beta   90.00
_cell.angle_gamma   90.00
#
_symmetry.space_group_name_H-M   'P 1'
#
loop_
_entity.id
_entity.type
_entity.pdbx_description
1 polymer ?
#
loop_
_entity_poly.entity_id
_entity_poly.type
_entity_poly.pdbx_seq_one_letter_code
_entity_poly.pdbx_strand_id
1 'polypeptide(L)'
;MAPTSPLMPLAHITVAYAIVGCRHEELFSIIADRFVNQKADIPAVTIASVLSAFASIGIRNDRLFIESIPRVRHVGQYGTPKDIANVVYAYAQVGLWHYKLFVRLADRAIQLRGEFRCDHLARLLEAYARVDMRYEKLFVEFSPRVQTIAHLLTAGELTRIVTAYAKVRIPDVGIFNACGDRAVEVANSFEPDEAQQVLIAFRSTRNNHDGLMASFAKNFPEVVAALPPMEAEAGEGAATAAQGKDEEVEGEGVRIGVVGA
;
A
#
# COMPACT_ATOMS: atom_id res chain seq x y z
N MET A 1 -7.06 11.33 -35.06
CA MET A 1 -6.29 10.11 -34.78
C MET A 1 -5.19 10.47 -33.78
N ALA A 2 -5.19 9.89 -32.59
CA ALA A 2 -4.04 10.03 -31.68
C ALA A 2 -2.81 9.40 -32.35
N PRO A 3 -1.61 10.01 -32.25
CA PRO A 3 -0.42 9.54 -32.94
C PRO A 3 -0.07 8.10 -32.53
N THR A 4 0.56 7.34 -33.44
CA THR A 4 1.02 5.95 -33.30
C THR A 4 2.16 5.78 -32.28
N SER A 5 2.14 6.54 -31.19
CA SER A 5 3.18 6.45 -30.16
C SER A 5 3.08 5.11 -29.43
N PRO A 6 4.21 4.45 -29.13
CA PRO A 6 4.21 3.25 -28.30
C PRO A 6 3.69 3.58 -26.90
N LEU A 7 3.18 2.56 -26.19
CA LEU A 7 2.62 2.76 -24.86
C LEU A 7 3.64 3.20 -23.81
N MET A 8 4.92 2.86 -24.00
CA MET A 8 5.96 3.19 -23.03
C MET A 8 6.18 4.73 -22.93
N PRO A 9 6.36 5.48 -24.03
CA PRO A 9 6.33 6.95 -23.98
C PRO A 9 5.05 7.53 -23.38
N LEU A 10 3.88 6.94 -23.65
CA LEU A 10 2.64 7.39 -23.01
C LEU A 10 2.68 7.21 -21.49
N ALA A 11 3.21 6.09 -21.01
CA ALA A 11 3.43 5.87 -19.59
C ALA A 11 4.37 6.92 -18.98
N HIS A 12 5.48 7.24 -19.65
CA HIS A 12 6.39 8.31 -19.20
C HIS A 12 5.69 9.67 -19.15
N ILE A 13 4.86 10.00 -20.15
CA ILE A 13 4.07 11.24 -20.14
C ILE A 13 3.11 11.23 -18.94
N THR A 14 2.36 10.14 -18.70
CA THR A 14 1.46 10.07 -17.54
C THR A 14 2.19 10.22 -16.21
N VAL A 15 3.36 9.60 -16.07
CA VAL A 15 4.20 9.71 -14.88
C VAL A 15 4.70 11.14 -14.70
N ALA A 16 5.13 11.79 -15.77
CA ALA A 16 5.56 13.20 -15.71
C ALA A 16 4.42 14.12 -15.26
N TYR A 17 3.22 13.95 -15.82
CA TYR A 17 2.04 14.72 -15.39
C TYR A 17 1.67 14.44 -13.93
N ALA A 18 1.77 13.19 -13.48
CA ALA A 18 1.53 12.82 -12.09
C ALA A 18 2.56 13.42 -11.12
N ILE A 19 3.83 13.49 -11.50
CA ILE A 19 4.89 14.12 -10.68
C ILE A 19 4.67 15.63 -10.56
N VAL A 20 4.30 16.30 -11.66
CA VAL A 20 4.04 17.74 -11.67
C VAL A 20 2.70 18.09 -11.00
N GLY A 21 1.78 17.11 -10.87
CA GLY A 21 0.43 17.32 -10.34
C GLY A 21 -0.51 18.01 -11.33
N CYS A 22 -0.17 18.02 -12.63
CA CYS A 22 -1.00 18.65 -13.66
C CYS A 22 -2.14 17.72 -14.08
N ARG A 23 -3.36 18.01 -13.63
CA ARG A 23 -4.56 17.27 -14.06
C ARG A 23 -4.98 17.67 -15.48
N HIS A 24 -4.85 16.74 -16.42
CA HIS A 24 -5.35 16.88 -17.79
C HIS A 24 -6.24 15.70 -18.16
N GLU A 25 -7.54 15.83 -17.90
CA GLU A 25 -8.50 14.72 -18.00
C GLU A 25 -8.61 14.15 -19.41
N GLU A 26 -8.66 14.99 -20.45
CA GLU A 26 -8.76 14.52 -21.84
C GLU A 26 -7.55 13.67 -22.26
N LEU A 27 -6.34 14.10 -21.93
CA LEU A 27 -5.11 13.36 -22.20
C LEU A 27 -5.12 12.00 -21.50
N PHE A 28 -5.48 11.98 -20.22
CA PHE A 28 -5.59 10.74 -19.46
C PHE A 28 -6.69 9.83 -20.02
N SER A 29 -7.83 10.37 -20.45
CA SER A 29 -8.88 9.60 -21.11
C SER A 29 -8.39 8.93 -22.40
N ILE A 30 -7.71 9.68 -23.27
CA ILE A 30 -7.12 9.15 -24.51
C ILE A 30 -6.08 8.07 -24.21
N ILE A 31 -5.22 8.27 -23.21
CA ILE A 31 -4.20 7.28 -22.82
C ILE A 31 -4.86 6.02 -22.26
N ALA A 32 -5.89 6.15 -21.43
CA ALA A 32 -6.65 5.02 -20.89
C ALA A 32 -7.31 4.21 -22.02
N ASP A 33 -8.00 4.88 -22.95
CA ASP A 33 -8.62 4.19 -24.09
C ASP A 33 -7.59 3.47 -24.96
N ARG A 34 -6.43 4.08 -25.20
CA ARG A 34 -5.35 3.40 -25.94
C ARG A 34 -4.77 2.21 -25.19
N PHE A 35 -4.58 2.34 -23.88
CA PHE A 35 -4.07 1.26 -23.04
C PHE A 35 -5.04 0.08 -23.01
N VAL A 36 -6.34 0.34 -22.83
CA VAL A 36 -7.39 -0.68 -22.80
C VAL A 36 -7.52 -1.38 -24.15
N ASN A 37 -7.45 -0.64 -25.26
CA ASN A 37 -7.59 -1.19 -26.62
C ASN A 37 -6.31 -1.84 -27.17
N GLN A 38 -5.19 -1.80 -26.45
CA GLN A 38 -3.94 -2.43 -26.89
C GLN A 38 -4.06 -3.96 -26.86
N LYS A 39 -3.91 -4.59 -28.03
CA LYS A 39 -3.96 -6.06 -28.18
C LYS A 39 -2.62 -6.75 -27.94
N ALA A 40 -1.50 -6.08 -28.18
CA ALA A 40 -0.18 -6.65 -27.95
C ALA A 40 0.18 -6.66 -26.46
N ASP A 41 1.09 -7.56 -26.08
CA ASP A 41 1.59 -7.66 -24.72
C ASP A 41 2.20 -6.34 -24.26
N ILE A 42 1.86 -5.96 -23.04
CA ILE A 42 2.33 -4.72 -22.41
C ILE A 42 3.35 -5.11 -21.33
N PRO A 43 4.56 -4.52 -21.34
CA PRO A 43 5.54 -4.77 -20.28
C PRO A 43 5.00 -4.44 -18.89
N ALA A 44 5.37 -5.22 -17.88
CA ALA A 44 4.92 -5.04 -16.50
C ALA A 44 5.18 -3.62 -15.98
N VAL A 45 6.35 -3.04 -16.30
CA VAL A 45 6.71 -1.67 -15.93
C VAL A 45 5.78 -0.62 -16.53
N THR A 46 5.30 -0.83 -17.76
CA THR A 46 4.37 0.09 -18.42
C THR A 46 3.00 0.01 -17.77
N ILE A 47 2.52 -1.20 -17.45
CA ILE A 47 1.27 -1.41 -16.71
C ILE A 47 1.34 -0.70 -15.35
N ALA A 48 2.41 -0.96 -14.59
CA ALA A 48 2.59 -0.38 -13.25
C ALA A 48 2.68 1.15 -13.27
N SER A 49 3.41 1.72 -14.24
CA SER A 49 3.58 3.16 -14.38
C SER A 49 2.27 3.87 -14.72
N VAL A 50 1.47 3.33 -15.66
CA VAL A 50 0.17 3.92 -16.02
C VAL A 50 -0.78 3.86 -14.83
N LEU A 51 -0.97 2.69 -14.21
CA LEU A 51 -1.90 2.55 -13.08
C LEU A 51 -1.49 3.44 -11.90
N SER A 52 -0.20 3.49 -11.56
CA SER A 52 0.31 4.36 -10.50
C SER A 52 0.13 5.84 -10.82
N ALA A 53 0.34 6.27 -12.06
CA ALA A 53 0.16 7.67 -12.44
C ALA A 53 -1.30 8.11 -12.32
N PHE A 54 -2.25 7.27 -12.77
CA PHE A 54 -3.69 7.54 -12.63
C PHE A 54 -4.12 7.61 -11.17
N ALA A 55 -3.62 6.69 -10.33
CA ALA A 55 -3.90 6.71 -8.90
C ALA A 55 -3.33 7.95 -8.22
N SER A 56 -2.04 8.27 -8.46
CA SER A 56 -1.36 9.41 -7.85
C SER A 56 -2.02 10.75 -8.18
N ILE A 57 -2.48 10.93 -9.42
CA ILE A 57 -3.12 12.18 -9.87
C ILE A 57 -4.60 12.28 -9.47
N GLY A 58 -5.18 11.18 -8.98
CA GLY A 58 -6.59 11.11 -8.56
C GLY A 58 -7.58 11.28 -9.71
N ILE A 59 -7.21 11.00 -10.95
CA ILE A 59 -8.16 10.95 -12.07
C ILE A 59 -8.84 9.59 -12.02
N ARG A 60 -10.12 9.58 -11.65
CA ARG A 60 -10.90 8.35 -11.51
C ARG A 60 -11.19 7.76 -12.89
N ASN A 61 -10.73 6.54 -13.13
CA ASN A 61 -11.01 5.79 -14.35
C ASN A 61 -11.18 4.31 -14.02
N ASP A 62 -12.34 3.95 -13.47
CA ASP A 62 -12.63 2.59 -13.00
C ASP A 62 -12.49 1.57 -14.14
N ARG A 63 -12.87 1.96 -15.37
CA ARG A 63 -12.73 1.13 -16.58
C ARG A 63 -11.27 0.71 -16.82
N LEU A 64 -10.31 1.64 -16.73
CA LEU A 64 -8.89 1.33 -16.88
C LEU A 64 -8.45 0.27 -15.86
N PHE A 65 -8.81 0.43 -14.59
CA PHE A 65 -8.39 -0.49 -13.53
C PHE A 65 -9.02 -1.88 -13.68
N ILE A 66 -10.29 -1.96 -14.06
CA ILE A 66 -11.02 -3.22 -14.27
C ILE A 66 -10.45 -3.97 -15.49
N GLU A 67 -10.34 -3.29 -16.63
CA GLU A 67 -9.81 -3.87 -17.88
C GLU A 67 -8.30 -4.20 -17.81
N SER A 68 -7.60 -3.66 -16.81
CA SER A 68 -6.20 -3.99 -16.54
C SER A 68 -6.02 -5.26 -15.71
N ILE A 69 -7.06 -5.78 -15.03
CA ILE A 69 -6.94 -6.95 -14.14
C ILE A 69 -6.31 -8.16 -14.83
N PRO A 70 -6.71 -8.57 -16.06
CA PRO A 70 -6.08 -9.68 -16.75
C PRO A 70 -4.60 -9.43 -17.04
N ARG A 71 -4.25 -8.18 -17.38
CA ARG A 71 -2.88 -7.75 -17.70
C ARG A 71 -1.99 -7.68 -16.46
N VAL A 72 -2.54 -7.31 -15.31
CA VAL A 72 -1.80 -7.25 -14.04
C VAL A 72 -1.33 -8.63 -13.60
N ARG A 73 -1.93 -9.72 -14.10
CA ARG A 73 -1.37 -11.07 -13.92
C ARG A 73 0.05 -11.19 -14.47
N HIS A 74 0.39 -10.47 -15.55
CA HIS A 74 1.77 -10.40 -16.05
C HIS A 74 2.71 -9.70 -15.06
N VAL A 75 2.23 -8.70 -14.31
CA VAL A 75 3.00 -8.08 -13.23
C VAL A 75 3.25 -9.08 -12.10
N GLY A 76 2.26 -9.91 -11.76
CA GLY A 76 2.43 -10.99 -10.80
C GLY A 76 3.39 -12.11 -11.23
N GLN A 77 3.75 -12.20 -12.51
CA GLN A 77 4.69 -13.21 -13.04
C GLN A 77 6.08 -12.61 -13.30
N TYR A 78 6.13 -11.44 -13.94
CA TYR A 78 7.36 -10.85 -14.49
C TYR A 78 7.69 -9.47 -13.89
N GLY A 79 6.84 -8.93 -13.01
CA GLY A 79 7.06 -7.63 -12.39
C GLY A 79 8.25 -7.64 -11.44
N THR A 80 8.92 -6.50 -11.38
CA THR A 80 9.94 -6.21 -10.36
C THR A 80 9.28 -5.83 -9.03
N PRO A 81 10.02 -5.80 -7.91
CA PRO A 81 9.51 -5.31 -6.62
C PRO A 81 8.82 -3.94 -6.72
N LYS A 82 9.39 -3.03 -7.50
CA LYS A 82 8.83 -1.70 -7.77
C LYS A 82 7.50 -1.78 -8.49
N ASP A 83 7.40 -2.59 -9.53
CA ASP A 83 6.18 -2.73 -10.33
C ASP A 83 5.03 -3.28 -9.47
N ILE A 84 5.34 -4.29 -8.64
CA ILE A 84 4.36 -4.90 -7.73
C ILE A 84 3.88 -3.87 -6.70
N ALA A 85 4.80 -3.18 -6.02
CA ALA A 85 4.43 -2.16 -5.03
C ALA A 85 3.58 -1.04 -5.64
N ASN A 86 3.95 -0.56 -6.82
CA ASN A 86 3.21 0.48 -7.53
C ASN A 86 1.79 0.04 -7.91
N VAL A 87 1.62 -1.18 -8.42
CA VAL A 87 0.31 -1.69 -8.81
C VAL A 87 -0.58 -1.92 -7.60
N VAL A 88 -0.08 -2.58 -6.55
CA VAL A 88 -0.87 -2.85 -5.33
C VAL A 88 -1.30 -1.53 -4.70
N TYR A 89 -0.38 -0.56 -4.58
CA TYR A 89 -0.69 0.75 -4.04
C TYR A 89 -1.69 1.53 -4.90
N ALA A 90 -1.56 1.47 -6.23
CA ALA A 90 -2.51 2.14 -7.14
C ALA A 90 -3.94 1.61 -6.99
N TYR A 91 -4.11 0.29 -6.97
CA TYR A 91 -5.42 -0.33 -6.74
C TYR A 91 -5.95 -0.02 -5.32
N ALA A 92 -5.09 -0.05 -4.31
CA ALA A 92 -5.46 0.31 -2.94
C ALA A 92 -5.93 1.76 -2.82
N GLN A 93 -5.26 2.69 -3.51
CA GLN A 93 -5.59 4.11 -3.48
C GLN A 93 -6.91 4.43 -4.19
N VAL A 94 -7.22 3.73 -5.28
CA VAL A 94 -8.47 3.91 -6.04
C VAL A 94 -9.65 3.15 -5.41
N GLY A 95 -9.39 2.25 -4.44
CA GLY A 95 -10.43 1.46 -3.77
C GLY A 95 -11.00 0.31 -4.61
N LEU A 96 -10.41 0.05 -5.78
CA LEU A 96 -10.77 -1.06 -6.65
C LEU A 96 -9.76 -2.17 -6.42
N TRP A 97 -10.06 -3.20 -5.65
CA TRP A 97 -9.11 -4.30 -5.44
C TRP A 97 -9.82 -5.65 -5.53
N HIS A 98 -9.06 -6.66 -5.94
CA HIS A 98 -9.57 -8.00 -6.10
C HIS A 98 -8.72 -8.97 -5.28
N TYR A 99 -9.36 -9.70 -4.35
CA TYR A 99 -8.67 -10.58 -3.41
C TYR A 99 -7.70 -11.54 -4.10
N LYS A 100 -8.14 -12.32 -5.11
CA LYS A 100 -7.26 -13.27 -5.82
C LYS A 100 -6.09 -12.60 -6.55
N LEU A 101 -6.24 -11.34 -6.98
CA LEU A 101 -5.17 -10.60 -7.65
C LEU A 101 -4.11 -10.18 -6.63
N PHE A 102 -4.55 -9.65 -5.49
CA PHE A 102 -3.68 -9.25 -4.39
C PHE A 102 -2.96 -10.46 -3.80
N VAL A 103 -3.62 -11.61 -3.58
CA VAL A 103 -2.93 -12.84 -3.14
C VAL A 103 -1.79 -13.20 -4.10
N ARG A 104 -2.02 -13.17 -5.41
CA ARG A 104 -0.96 -13.47 -6.39
C ARG A 104 0.19 -12.47 -6.37
N LEU A 105 -0.12 -11.17 -6.25
CA LEU A 105 0.90 -10.12 -6.14
C LEU A 105 1.69 -10.26 -4.83
N ALA A 106 1.04 -10.62 -3.72
CA ALA A 106 1.67 -10.90 -2.44
C ALA A 106 2.62 -12.10 -2.53
N ASP A 107 2.17 -13.23 -3.09
CA ASP A 107 3.01 -14.42 -3.24
C ASP A 107 4.24 -14.13 -4.11
N ARG A 108 4.08 -13.34 -5.18
CA ARG A 108 5.23 -12.87 -5.97
C ARG A 108 6.14 -11.94 -5.18
N ALA A 109 5.59 -11.02 -4.39
CA ALA A 109 6.37 -10.13 -3.55
C ALA A 109 7.19 -10.90 -2.50
N ILE A 110 6.62 -11.95 -1.91
CA ILE A 110 7.31 -12.83 -0.95
C ILE A 110 8.51 -13.52 -1.61
N GLN A 111 8.36 -13.99 -2.86
CA GLN A 111 9.48 -14.58 -3.62
C GLN A 111 10.61 -13.58 -3.84
N LEU A 112 10.28 -12.32 -4.10
CA LEU A 112 11.22 -11.25 -4.39
C LEU A 112 11.63 -10.44 -3.15
N ARG A 113 11.25 -10.86 -1.92
CA ARG A 113 11.39 -10.05 -0.69
C ARG A 113 12.81 -9.51 -0.43
N GLY A 114 13.84 -10.25 -0.84
CA GLY A 114 15.24 -9.83 -0.72
C GLY A 114 15.64 -8.67 -1.65
N GLU A 115 14.92 -8.49 -2.74
CA GLU A 115 15.18 -7.46 -3.77
C GLU A 115 14.43 -6.15 -3.51
N PHE A 116 13.51 -6.14 -2.54
CA PHE A 116 12.79 -4.92 -2.17
C PHE A 116 13.73 -3.90 -1.53
N ARG A 117 13.68 -2.68 -2.09
CA ARG A 117 14.16 -1.46 -1.44
C ARG A 117 13.18 -1.02 -0.34
N CYS A 118 13.67 -0.24 0.62
CA CYS A 118 12.90 0.30 1.75
C CYS A 118 11.60 0.97 1.30
N ASP A 119 11.68 1.85 0.30
CA ASP A 119 10.55 2.64 -0.18
C ASP A 119 9.46 1.77 -0.83
N HIS A 120 9.85 0.77 -1.61
CA HIS A 120 8.91 -0.17 -2.23
C HIS A 120 8.28 -1.12 -1.21
N LEU A 121 9.05 -1.54 -0.21
CA LEU A 121 8.57 -2.41 0.87
C LEU A 121 7.52 -1.68 1.72
N ALA A 122 7.84 -0.47 2.19
CA ALA A 122 6.94 0.34 3.00
C ALA A 122 5.63 0.60 2.25
N ARG A 123 5.72 0.99 0.98
CA ARG A 123 4.55 1.23 0.11
C ARG A 123 3.72 -0.04 -0.11
N LEU A 124 4.36 -1.20 -0.25
CA LEU A 124 3.65 -2.49 -0.39
C LEU A 124 2.83 -2.79 0.87
N LEU A 125 3.46 -2.77 2.05
CA LEU A 125 2.78 -3.10 3.31
C LEU A 125 1.63 -2.12 3.62
N GLU A 126 1.87 -0.82 3.41
CA GLU A 126 0.83 0.20 3.54
C GLU A 126 -0.35 -0.06 2.60
N ALA A 127 -0.10 -0.49 1.36
CA ALA A 127 -1.17 -0.77 0.41
C ALA A 127 -2.09 -1.91 0.88
N TYR A 128 -1.53 -2.99 1.44
CA TYR A 128 -2.33 -4.08 2.03
C TYR A 128 -3.11 -3.63 3.26
N ALA A 129 -2.49 -2.83 4.13
CA ALA A 129 -3.16 -2.25 5.29
C ALA A 129 -4.28 -1.26 4.89
N ARG A 130 -4.10 -0.51 3.79
CA ARG A 130 -5.09 0.44 3.29
C ARG A 130 -6.40 -0.23 2.91
N VAL A 131 -6.32 -1.36 2.22
CA VAL A 131 -7.49 -2.15 1.79
C VAL A 131 -8.02 -3.12 2.86
N ASP A 132 -7.49 -3.05 4.08
CA ASP A 132 -7.82 -3.93 5.20
C ASP A 132 -7.66 -5.43 4.88
N MET A 133 -6.69 -5.75 4.01
CA MET A 133 -6.41 -7.13 3.62
C MET A 133 -5.38 -7.74 4.56
N ARG A 134 -5.87 -8.44 5.58
CA ARG A 134 -5.04 -9.26 6.47
C ARG A 134 -4.54 -10.53 5.78
N TYR A 135 -3.50 -10.38 4.97
CA TYR A 135 -2.77 -11.51 4.40
C TYR A 135 -1.55 -11.83 5.26
N GLU A 136 -1.78 -12.59 6.34
CA GLU A 136 -0.79 -12.83 7.40
C GLU A 136 0.55 -13.36 6.90
N LYS A 137 0.51 -14.26 5.92
CA LYS A 137 1.71 -14.81 5.26
C LYS A 137 2.64 -13.71 4.72
N LEU A 138 2.11 -12.63 4.13
CA LEU A 138 2.94 -11.55 3.61
C LEU A 138 3.67 -10.82 4.74
N PHE A 139 2.95 -10.42 5.80
CA PHE A 139 3.54 -9.68 6.90
C PHE A 139 4.58 -10.53 7.66
N VAL A 140 4.27 -11.80 7.94
CA VAL A 140 5.21 -12.72 8.59
C VAL A 140 6.48 -12.93 7.75
N GLU A 141 6.36 -13.12 6.43
CA GLU A 141 7.53 -13.34 5.55
C GLU A 141 8.36 -12.07 5.34
N PHE A 142 7.75 -10.88 5.40
CA PHE A 142 8.47 -9.61 5.29
C PHE A 142 9.10 -9.17 6.61
N SER A 143 8.67 -9.71 7.75
CA SER A 143 9.16 -9.34 9.07
C SER A 143 10.69 -9.42 9.21
N PRO A 144 11.37 -10.55 8.92
CA PRO A 144 12.82 -10.63 9.06
C PRO A 144 13.55 -9.62 8.16
N ARG A 145 12.98 -9.35 6.97
CA ARG A 145 13.54 -8.38 6.03
C ARG A 145 13.46 -6.96 6.59
N VAL A 146 12.31 -6.57 7.14
CA VAL A 146 12.11 -5.27 7.78
C VAL A 146 13.09 -5.07 8.92
N GLN A 147 13.23 -6.07 9.81
CA GLN A 147 14.17 -6.00 10.94
C GLN A 147 15.62 -5.81 10.45
N THR A 148 16.01 -6.52 9.38
CA THR A 148 17.36 -6.41 8.81
C THR A 148 17.64 -5.02 8.25
N ILE A 149 16.66 -4.37 7.61
CA ILE A 149 16.84 -3.05 6.99
C ILE A 149 16.42 -1.88 7.89
N ALA A 150 16.01 -2.14 9.14
CA ALA A 150 15.45 -1.12 10.02
C ALA A 150 16.36 0.11 10.14
N HIS A 151 17.67 -0.10 10.24
CA HIS A 151 18.69 0.96 10.29
C HIS A 151 18.76 1.86 9.04
N LEU A 152 18.22 1.42 7.90
CA LEU A 152 18.18 2.19 6.64
C LEU A 152 16.87 2.94 6.45
N LEU A 153 15.85 2.67 7.27
CA LEU A 153 14.53 3.26 7.11
C LEU A 153 14.56 4.76 7.48
N THR A 154 13.85 5.54 6.68
CA THR A 154 13.52 6.94 6.96
C THR A 154 12.31 7.05 7.90
N ALA A 155 12.07 8.22 8.49
CA ALA A 155 10.94 8.48 9.37
C ALA A 155 9.57 8.14 8.71
N GLY A 156 9.37 8.57 7.47
CA GLY A 156 8.16 8.28 6.72
C GLY A 156 7.99 6.79 6.36
N GLU A 157 9.08 6.08 6.03
CA GLU A 157 9.02 4.64 5.76
C GLU A 157 8.71 3.84 7.04
N LEU A 158 9.33 4.20 8.18
CA LEU A 158 9.02 3.61 9.49
C LEU A 158 7.54 3.79 9.83
N THR A 159 7.04 5.00 9.67
CA THR A 159 5.63 5.33 9.95
C THR A 159 4.70 4.45 9.13
N ARG A 160 4.93 4.32 7.82
CA ARG A 160 4.12 3.46 6.94
C ARG A 160 4.16 1.99 7.35
N ILE A 161 5.33 1.47 7.73
CA ILE A 161 5.46 0.07 8.15
C ILE A 161 4.75 -0.16 9.48
N VAL A 162 5.05 0.63 10.51
CA VAL A 162 4.50 0.45 11.86
C VAL A 162 2.98 0.60 11.86
N THR A 163 2.46 1.62 11.17
CA THR A 163 1.00 1.80 11.03
C THR A 163 0.34 0.68 10.24
N ALA A 164 1.00 0.12 9.22
CA ALA A 164 0.49 -1.02 8.47
C ALA A 164 0.34 -2.27 9.36
N TYR A 165 1.36 -2.60 10.16
CA TYR A 165 1.28 -3.73 11.10
C TYR A 165 0.20 -3.51 12.19
N ALA A 166 0.13 -2.30 12.74
CA ALA A 166 -0.88 -1.96 13.74
C ALA A 166 -2.31 -2.06 13.17
N LYS A 167 -2.54 -1.54 11.95
CA LYS A 167 -3.86 -1.55 11.32
C LYS A 167 -4.33 -2.97 10.98
N VAL A 168 -3.44 -3.82 10.47
CA VAL A 168 -3.75 -5.21 10.10
C VAL A 168 -3.82 -6.13 11.33
N ARG A 169 -3.45 -5.63 12.52
CA ARG A 169 -3.49 -6.33 13.81
C ARG A 169 -2.70 -7.65 13.79
N ILE A 170 -1.53 -7.64 13.15
CA ILE A 170 -0.59 -8.76 13.17
C ILE A 170 0.47 -8.47 14.23
N PRO A 171 0.48 -9.21 15.36
CA PRO A 171 1.43 -8.96 16.43
C PRO A 171 2.83 -9.43 16.02
N ASP A 172 3.76 -8.49 15.82
CA ASP A 172 5.16 -8.78 15.58
C ASP A 172 6.06 -7.91 16.47
N VAL A 173 6.40 -8.42 17.64
CA VAL A 173 7.22 -7.70 18.62
C VAL A 173 8.61 -7.34 18.05
N GLY A 174 9.17 -8.18 17.17
CA GLY A 174 10.49 -7.95 16.59
C GLY A 174 10.54 -6.71 15.72
N ILE A 175 9.50 -6.48 14.90
CA ILE A 175 9.38 -5.28 14.07
C ILE A 175 9.17 -4.03 14.92
N PHE A 176 8.25 -4.08 15.90
CA PHE A 176 8.00 -2.91 16.74
C PHE A 176 9.24 -2.52 17.56
N ASN A 177 10.04 -3.49 17.99
CA ASN A 177 11.34 -3.20 18.63
C ASN A 177 12.33 -2.60 17.64
N ALA A 178 12.61 -3.27 16.51
CA ALA A 178 13.58 -2.76 15.54
C ALA A 178 13.21 -1.38 14.95
N CYS A 179 11.93 -1.16 14.66
CA CYS A 179 11.42 0.12 14.19
C CYS A 179 11.37 1.17 15.31
N GLY A 180 11.12 0.76 16.57
CA GLY A 180 11.13 1.65 17.72
C GLY A 180 12.53 2.16 18.06
N ASP A 181 13.53 1.28 18.08
CA ASP A 181 14.95 1.63 18.25
C ASP A 181 15.37 2.64 17.18
N ARG A 182 15.05 2.34 15.91
CA ARG A 182 15.34 3.27 14.82
C ARG A 182 14.59 4.59 14.95
N ALA A 183 13.32 4.56 15.34
CA ALA A 183 12.52 5.77 15.50
C ALA A 183 13.09 6.70 16.58
N VAL A 184 13.67 6.14 17.65
CA VAL A 184 14.40 6.92 18.67
C VAL A 184 15.65 7.57 18.08
N GLU A 185 16.43 6.86 17.27
CA GLU A 185 17.63 7.41 16.62
C GLU A 185 17.30 8.57 15.65
N VAL A 186 16.23 8.42 14.87
CA VAL A 186 15.84 9.39 13.84
C VAL A 186 14.72 10.34 14.29
N ALA A 187 14.46 10.43 15.60
CA ALA A 187 13.37 11.20 16.19
C ALA A 187 13.35 12.68 15.76
N ASN A 188 14.49 13.28 15.42
CA ASN A 188 14.59 14.67 14.96
C ASN A 188 14.18 14.88 13.49
N SER A 189 14.03 13.79 12.73
CA SER A 189 13.67 13.83 11.30
C SER A 189 12.19 13.56 11.02
N PHE A 190 11.41 13.27 12.07
CA PHE A 190 9.97 13.06 11.95
C PHE A 190 9.23 14.37 11.74
N GLU A 191 8.20 14.32 10.91
CA GLU A 191 7.16 15.34 10.92
C GLU A 191 6.17 15.08 12.07
N PRO A 192 5.49 16.11 12.61
CA PRO A 192 4.54 15.96 13.71
C PRO A 192 3.45 14.91 13.46
N ASP A 193 2.91 14.88 12.23
CA ASP A 193 1.86 13.93 11.83
C ASP A 193 2.38 12.48 11.80
N GLU A 194 3.62 12.29 11.33
CA GLU A 194 4.27 10.97 11.29
C GLU A 194 4.53 10.47 12.71
N ALA A 195 5.00 11.36 13.58
CA ALA A 195 5.22 11.07 14.98
C ALA A 195 3.93 10.66 15.69
N GLN A 196 2.83 11.37 15.45
CA GLN A 196 1.53 11.02 16.00
C GLN A 196 1.08 9.63 15.57
N GLN A 197 1.20 9.31 14.27
CA GLN A 197 0.80 8.03 13.71
C GLN A 197 1.59 6.85 14.32
N VAL A 198 2.91 7.02 14.49
CA VAL A 198 3.75 6.02 15.16
C VAL A 198 3.28 5.82 16.60
N LEU A 199 3.11 6.88 17.38
CA LEU A 199 2.70 6.78 18.78
C LEU A 199 1.32 6.10 18.94
N ILE A 200 0.35 6.42 18.08
CA ILE A 200 -0.95 5.76 18.05
C ILE A 200 -0.79 4.27 17.74
N ALA A 201 0.03 3.91 16.75
CA ALA A 201 0.26 2.53 16.35
C ALA A 201 0.93 1.67 17.44
N PHE A 202 1.89 2.23 18.19
CA PHE A 202 2.50 1.55 19.35
C PHE A 202 1.48 1.35 20.48
N ARG A 203 0.66 2.36 20.78
CA ARG A 203 -0.40 2.28 21.80
C ARG A 203 -1.47 1.24 21.46
N SER A 204 -1.94 1.22 20.21
CA SER A 204 -2.98 0.27 19.77
C SER A 204 -2.50 -1.18 19.80
N THR A 205 -1.22 -1.42 19.50
CA THR A 205 -0.63 -2.76 19.53
C THR A 205 -0.23 -3.19 20.94
N ARG A 206 -0.35 -2.32 21.95
CA ARG A 206 0.11 -2.53 23.34
C ARG A 206 1.59 -2.90 23.45
N ASN A 207 2.38 -2.56 22.44
CA ASN A 207 3.82 -2.72 22.46
C ASN A 207 4.42 -1.46 23.08
N ASN A 208 4.98 -1.58 24.29
CA ASN A 208 5.72 -0.50 24.91
C ASN A 208 7.18 -0.59 24.47
N HIS A 209 7.64 0.40 23.73
CA HIS A 209 9.06 0.56 23.45
C HIS A 209 9.69 1.50 24.46
N ASP A 210 10.70 1.02 25.17
CA ASP A 210 11.43 1.82 26.14
C ASP A 210 12.08 3.02 25.42
N GLY A 211 11.85 4.22 25.92
CA GLY A 211 12.45 5.45 25.39
C GLY A 211 11.74 6.10 24.19
N LEU A 212 10.85 5.42 23.47
CA LEU A 212 10.13 6.03 22.33
C LEU A 212 9.25 7.20 22.79
N MET A 213 8.40 6.96 23.80
CA MET A 213 7.56 8.00 24.38
C MET A 213 8.38 9.17 24.95
N ALA A 214 9.53 8.90 25.56
CA ALA A 214 10.38 9.93 26.14
C ALA A 214 11.08 10.79 25.06
N SER A 215 11.60 10.15 24.01
CA SER A 215 12.23 10.83 22.88
C SER A 215 11.22 11.71 22.13
N PHE A 216 10.03 11.17 21.86
CA PHE A 216 8.96 11.89 21.16
C PHE A 216 8.33 12.98 22.02
N ALA A 217 8.23 12.82 23.35
CA ALA A 217 7.79 13.88 24.25
C ALA A 217 8.77 15.06 24.31
N LYS A 218 10.07 14.80 24.18
CA LYS A 218 11.09 15.86 24.11
C LYS A 218 11.01 16.64 22.80
N ASN A 219 10.79 15.94 21.69
CA ASN A 219 10.82 16.55 20.36
C ASN A 219 9.46 17.14 19.93
N PHE A 220 8.36 16.53 20.36
CA PHE A 220 6.99 16.87 19.97
C PHE A 220 6.04 16.88 21.18
N PRO A 221 6.22 17.81 22.14
CA PRO A 221 5.39 17.85 23.34
C PRO A 221 3.91 18.06 23.04
N GLU A 222 3.59 18.84 21.99
CA GLU A 222 2.21 19.10 21.54
C GLU A 222 1.54 17.84 21.00
N VAL A 223 2.27 17.03 20.22
CA VAL A 223 1.75 15.78 19.65
C VAL A 223 1.43 14.80 20.76
N VAL A 224 2.30 14.64 21.76
CA VAL A 224 2.07 13.73 22.89
C VAL A 224 0.87 14.17 23.74
N ALA A 225 0.67 15.48 23.91
CA ALA A 225 -0.48 16.04 24.62
C ALA A 225 -1.80 15.88 23.83
N ALA A 226 -1.73 15.95 22.49
CA ALA A 226 -2.87 15.80 21.59
C ALA A 226 -3.19 14.34 21.24
N LEU A 227 -2.50 13.36 21.82
CA LEU A 227 -2.81 11.96 21.56
C LEU A 227 -4.20 11.61 22.10
N PRO A 228 -5.05 10.92 21.30
CA PRO A 228 -6.35 10.49 21.78
C PRO A 228 -6.18 9.62 23.05
N PRO A 229 -7.12 9.72 24.02
CA PRO A 229 -7.18 8.76 25.11
C PRO A 229 -7.25 7.36 24.52
N MET A 230 -6.68 6.37 25.21
CA MET A 230 -6.64 4.98 24.75
C MET A 230 -8.09 4.52 24.51
N GLU A 231 -8.56 4.58 23.26
CA GLU A 231 -9.84 4.03 22.91
C GLU A 231 -9.72 2.53 23.12
N ALA A 232 -10.36 2.05 24.19
CA ALA A 232 -10.74 0.66 24.28
C ALA A 232 -11.68 0.44 23.10
N GLU A 233 -11.14 -0.03 21.97
CA GLU A 233 -11.98 -0.63 20.96
C GLU A 233 -12.68 -1.84 21.61
N ALA A 234 -13.86 -1.56 22.15
CA ALA A 234 -14.91 -2.52 22.34
C ALA A 234 -15.12 -3.21 20.98
N GLY A 235 -15.12 -4.53 20.98
CA GLY A 235 -15.18 -5.32 19.76
C GLY A 235 -16.41 -5.01 18.93
N GLU A 236 -16.19 -4.45 17.74
CA GLU A 236 -17.06 -4.67 16.59
C GLU A 236 -16.42 -5.76 15.72
N GLY A 237 -16.58 -6.98 16.20
CA GLY A 237 -16.14 -8.21 15.54
C GLY A 237 -16.95 -9.40 16.04
N ALA A 238 -18.25 -9.20 16.30
CA ALA A 238 -19.15 -10.24 16.75
C ALA A 238 -20.57 -10.01 16.22
N ALA A 239 -20.75 -10.09 14.90
CA ALA A 239 -22.00 -10.53 14.27
C ALA A 239 -21.80 -10.69 12.76
N THR A 240 -21.29 -11.86 12.35
CA THR A 240 -21.76 -12.62 11.18
C THR A 240 -21.00 -13.94 11.10
N ALA A 241 -21.13 -14.75 12.14
CA ALA A 241 -20.87 -16.18 12.10
C ALA A 241 -22.21 -16.91 12.32
N ALA A 242 -22.93 -17.14 11.21
CA ALA A 242 -24.07 -18.04 11.04
C ALA A 242 -24.47 -17.87 9.56
N GLN A 243 -24.48 -18.85 8.66
CA GLN A 243 -24.43 -20.31 8.73
C GLN A 243 -23.81 -20.82 7.43
N GLY A 244 -23.08 -21.93 7.50
CA GLY A 244 -22.82 -22.73 6.31
C GLY A 244 -24.12 -23.38 5.83
N LYS A 245 -24.38 -23.27 4.53
CA LYS A 245 -25.07 -24.28 3.73
C LYS A 245 -24.49 -24.23 2.33
N ASP A 246 -24.14 -25.42 1.86
CA ASP A 246 -23.71 -25.71 0.50
C ASP A 246 -24.68 -25.10 -0.52
N GLU A 247 -24.15 -24.42 -1.53
CA GLU A 247 -24.71 -24.38 -2.88
C GLU A 247 -23.66 -23.81 -3.84
N GLU A 248 -23.27 -24.63 -4.83
CA GLU A 248 -22.55 -24.22 -6.02
C GLU A 248 -23.33 -23.14 -6.77
N VAL A 249 -22.78 -21.93 -6.92
CA VAL A 249 -23.17 -21.01 -7.99
C VAL A 249 -21.95 -20.20 -8.45
N GLU A 250 -21.59 -20.37 -9.72
CA GLU A 250 -20.72 -19.48 -10.48
C GLU A 250 -21.25 -18.04 -10.43
N GLY A 251 -20.38 -17.08 -10.08
CA GLY A 251 -20.75 -15.66 -10.13
C GLY A 251 -19.54 -14.76 -9.91
N GLU A 252 -19.09 -14.13 -10.99
CA GLU A 252 -18.17 -13.00 -10.97
C GLU A 252 -18.73 -11.87 -10.07
N GLY A 253 -18.05 -11.57 -8.97
CA GLY A 253 -18.43 -10.51 -8.06
C GLY A 253 -17.22 -9.65 -7.70
N VAL A 254 -17.07 -8.53 -8.41
CA VAL A 254 -16.16 -7.44 -8.05
C VAL A 254 -16.61 -6.88 -6.69
N ARG A 255 -15.79 -7.01 -5.65
CA ARG A 255 -16.01 -6.27 -4.41
C ARG A 255 -15.54 -4.82 -4.62
N ILE A 256 -16.47 -3.95 -5.00
CA ILE A 256 -16.25 -2.50 -5.06
C ILE A 256 -16.31 -1.98 -3.63
N GLY A 257 -15.14 -1.82 -2.99
CA GLY A 257 -15.03 -1.12 -1.72
C GLY A 257 -15.14 0.39 -1.96
N VAL A 258 -16.34 0.95 -1.86
CA VAL A 258 -16.52 2.40 -1.85
C VAL A 258 -16.02 2.93 -0.51
N VAL A 259 -14.87 3.59 -0.49
CA VAL A 259 -14.50 4.48 0.64
C VAL A 259 -15.07 5.85 0.30
N GLY A 260 -15.98 6.31 1.16
CA GLY A 260 -16.71 7.58 1.03
C GLY A 260 -15.79 8.80 1.06
N ALA A 261 -16.34 9.88 0.49
CA ALA A 261 -15.75 11.21 0.33
C ALA A 261 -15.26 11.86 1.63
#